data_AF-S4XN50-F1
#
_entry.id   AF-S4XN50-F1
#
_cell.length_a   1.000
_cell.length_b   1.000
_cell.length_c   1.000
_cell.angle_alpha   90.00
_cell.angle_beta   90.00
_cell.angle_gamma   90.00
#
_symmetry.space_group_name_H-M   'P 1'
#
loop_
_entity.id
_entity.type
_entity.pdbx_description
1 polymer ?
#
loop_
_entity_poly.entity_id
_entity_poly.type
_entity_poly.pdbx_seq_one_letter_code
_entity_poly.pdbx_strand_id
1 'polypeptide(L)'
;MAPLPPTGRDRLIAMLRAPDARDRLPIRIGGPTLQVGVTCEDGRFRLRRLVLDHDALAEFGRRELAAGRGFFPDHANMFLMPVGEVLAEAGALDAFCEALRQLAWDPGW
;
A
#
# COMPACT_ATOMS: atom_id res chain seq x y z
N MET A 1 -14.71 2.06 -15.15
CA MET A 1 -14.08 1.24 -14.09
C MET A 1 -14.72 1.67 -12.78
N ALA A 2 -15.29 0.75 -11.99
CA ALA A 2 -15.89 1.11 -10.71
C ALA A 2 -14.76 1.41 -9.69
N PRO A 3 -14.91 2.41 -8.80
CA PRO A 3 -13.92 2.70 -7.78
C PRO A 3 -13.76 1.49 -6.85
N LEU A 4 -12.53 1.16 -6.49
CA LEU A 4 -12.27 0.17 -5.45
C LEU A 4 -12.84 0.72 -4.13
N PRO A 5 -13.66 -0.05 -3.40
CA PRO A 5 -14.14 0.37 -2.10
C PRO A 5 -12.93 0.50 -1.15
N PRO A 6 -12.93 1.48 -0.23
CA PRO A 6 -11.93 1.55 0.84
C PRO A 6 -11.81 0.20 1.54
N THR A 7 -10.57 -0.24 1.77
CA THR A 7 -10.30 -1.53 2.41
C THR A 7 -10.87 -1.54 3.82
N GLY A 8 -10.79 -0.42 4.54
CA GLY A 8 -11.27 -0.31 5.92
C GLY A 8 -10.33 -1.00 6.90
N ARG A 9 -10.25 -0.44 8.11
CA ARG A 9 -9.33 -0.88 9.15
C ARG A 9 -9.45 -2.36 9.49
N ASP A 10 -10.67 -2.82 9.78
CA ASP A 10 -10.90 -4.18 10.29
C ASP A 10 -10.62 -5.23 9.22
N ARG A 11 -10.85 -4.90 7.95
CA ARG A 11 -10.48 -5.75 6.82
C ARG A 11 -8.96 -5.85 6.67
N LEU A 12 -8.22 -4.74 6.81
CA LEU A 12 -6.76 -4.78 6.82
C LEU A 12 -6.25 -5.69 7.95
N ILE A 13 -6.81 -5.55 9.16
CA ILE A 13 -6.45 -6.41 10.30
C ILE A 13 -6.73 -7.87 9.98
N ALA A 14 -7.90 -8.19 9.39
CA ALA A 14 -8.22 -9.55 8.98
C ALA A 14 -7.23 -10.10 7.93
N MET A 15 -6.84 -9.28 6.95
CA MET A 15 -5.82 -9.63 5.96
C MET A 15 -4.45 -9.89 6.60
N LEU A 16 -4.06 -9.08 7.57
CA LEU A 16 -2.78 -9.23 8.28
C LEU A 16 -2.74 -10.46 9.21
N ARG A 17 -3.90 -10.92 9.68
CA ARG A 17 -4.04 -12.14 10.48
C ARG A 17 -4.17 -13.41 9.63
N ALA A 18 -4.27 -13.28 8.31
CA ALA A 18 -4.33 -14.44 7.44
C ALA A 18 -3.00 -15.23 7.50
N PRO A 19 -3.02 -16.57 7.37
CA PRO A 19 -1.81 -17.40 7.47
C PRO A 19 -0.72 -17.02 6.45
N ASP A 20 -1.14 -16.56 5.27
CA ASP A 20 -0.32 -16.14 4.13
C ASP A 20 0.01 -14.64 4.13
N ALA A 21 -0.37 -13.89 5.18
CA ALA A 21 -0.27 -12.44 5.19
C ALA A 21 1.16 -11.93 4.96
N ARG A 22 2.16 -12.63 5.50
CA ARG A 22 3.57 -12.24 5.36
C ARG A 22 4.05 -12.35 3.91
N ASP A 23 3.60 -13.35 3.18
CA ASP A 23 3.97 -13.57 1.77
C ASP A 23 3.32 -12.54 0.84
N ARG A 24 2.32 -11.83 1.34
CA ARG A 24 1.56 -10.80 0.62
C ARG A 24 2.03 -9.38 0.90
N LEU A 25 3.08 -9.22 1.71
CA LEU A 25 3.68 -7.92 1.96
C LEU A 25 4.57 -7.50 0.77
N PRO A 26 4.58 -6.20 0.40
CA PRO A 26 3.80 -5.14 0.99
C PRO A 26 2.31 -5.17 0.59
N ILE A 27 1.42 -5.02 1.56
CA ILE A 27 -0.02 -4.89 1.31
C ILE A 27 -0.33 -3.41 1.08
N ARG A 28 -0.71 -3.03 -0.15
CA ARG A 28 -1.11 -1.65 -0.49
C ARG A 28 -2.63 -1.52 -0.42
N ILE A 29 -3.12 -0.48 0.24
CA ILE A 29 -4.56 -0.23 0.42
C ILE A 29 -4.93 1.23 0.12
N GLY A 30 -6.21 1.42 -0.11
CA GLY A 30 -6.84 2.68 -0.49
C GLY A 30 -8.24 2.40 -1.04
N GLY A 31 -8.99 3.45 -1.34
CA GLY A 31 -10.24 3.40 -2.09
C GLY A 31 -9.97 3.64 -3.58
N PRO A 32 -10.43 4.77 -4.18
CA PRO A 32 -10.25 5.05 -5.60
C PRO A 32 -8.78 5.12 -6.05
N THR A 33 -7.86 5.39 -5.13
CA THR A 33 -6.41 5.39 -5.34
C THR A 33 -5.74 4.73 -4.14
N LEU A 34 -4.61 4.04 -4.35
CA LEU A 34 -3.84 3.47 -3.25
C LEU A 34 -3.12 4.60 -2.50
N GLN A 35 -3.17 4.58 -1.17
CA GLN A 35 -2.68 5.69 -0.34
C GLN A 35 -1.70 5.27 0.75
N VAL A 36 -1.86 4.06 1.30
CA VAL A 36 -0.99 3.54 2.36
C VAL A 36 -0.60 2.09 2.08
N GLY A 37 0.52 1.64 2.64
CA GLY A 37 0.97 0.27 2.53
C GLY A 37 1.54 -0.26 3.83
N VAL A 38 1.32 -1.54 4.10
CA VAL A 38 1.93 -2.25 5.22
C VAL A 38 3.16 -3.01 4.74
N THR A 39 4.25 -2.84 5.47
CA THR A 39 5.53 -3.56 5.28
C THR A 39 5.90 -4.30 6.56
N CYS A 40 6.74 -5.34 6.44
CA CYS A 40 7.41 -5.97 7.57
C CYS A 40 8.89 -6.07 7.23
N GLU A 41 9.71 -5.26 7.89
CA GLU A 41 11.15 -5.18 7.68
C GLU A 41 11.81 -5.29 9.05
N ASP A 42 12.86 -6.11 9.18
CA ASP A 42 13.56 -6.35 10.45
C ASP A 42 12.62 -6.80 11.58
N GLY A 43 11.58 -7.57 11.24
CA GLY A 43 10.57 -8.05 12.19
C GLY A 43 9.60 -6.96 12.69
N ARG A 44 9.66 -5.74 12.14
CA ARG A 44 8.77 -4.63 12.49
C ARG A 44 7.73 -4.38 11.42
N PHE A 45 6.48 -4.34 11.83
CA PHE A 45 5.36 -3.96 10.97
C PHE A 45 5.23 -2.44 10.93
N ARG A 46 5.08 -1.88 9.74
CA ARG A 46 4.91 -0.43 9.52
C ARG A 46 3.77 -0.18 8.55
N LEU A 47 2.84 0.68 8.93
CA LEU A 47 1.92 1.32 7.99
C LEU A 47 2.57 2.62 7.50
N ARG A 48 2.75 2.76 6.19
CA ARG A 48 3.42 3.91 5.60
C ARG A 48 2.59 4.55 4.50
N ARG A 49 2.71 5.86 4.32
CA ARG A 49 2.19 6.55 3.13
C ARG A 49 2.87 6.00 1.88
N LEU A 50 2.07 5.75 0.84
CA LEU A 50 2.60 5.41 -0.47
C LEU A 50 3.12 6.68 -1.14
N VAL A 51 4.30 6.57 -1.74
CA VAL A 51 4.93 7.62 -2.53
C VAL A 51 5.12 7.09 -3.94
N LEU A 52 4.79 7.91 -4.93
CA LEU A 52 4.98 7.56 -6.33
C LEU A 52 6.46 7.72 -6.69
N ASP A 53 7.07 6.65 -7.18
CA ASP A 53 8.40 6.72 -7.79
C ASP A 53 8.28 7.35 -9.19
N HIS A 54 8.47 8.66 -9.25
CA HIS A 54 8.34 9.44 -10.49
C HIS A 54 9.39 9.06 -11.54
N ASP A 55 10.60 8.69 -11.11
CA ASP A 55 11.70 8.37 -12.02
C ASP A 55 11.46 7.02 -12.68
N ALA A 56 11.10 6.00 -11.90
CA ALA A 56 10.75 4.68 -12.41
C ALA A 56 9.50 4.72 -13.30
N LEU A 57 8.48 5.51 -12.91
CA LEU A 57 7.28 5.70 -13.72
C LEU A 57 7.61 6.36 -15.06
N ALA A 58 8.45 7.40 -15.06
CA ALA A 58 8.85 8.09 -16.26
C ALA A 58 9.67 7.19 -17.19
N GLU A 59 10.57 6.38 -16.64
CA GLU A 59 11.32 5.39 -17.42
C GLU A 59 10.39 4.34 -18.06
N PHE A 60 9.46 3.80 -17.29
CA PHE A 60 8.46 2.88 -17.80
C PHE A 60 7.61 3.52 -18.91
N GLY A 61 7.12 4.74 -18.71
CA GLY A 61 6.37 5.48 -19.71
C GLY A 61 7.14 5.69 -21.02
N ARG A 62 8.44 6.03 -20.94
CA ARG A 62 9.32 6.12 -22.12
C ARG A 62 9.44 4.79 -22.85
N ARG A 63 9.58 3.68 -22.12
CA ARG A 63 9.69 2.33 -22.70
C ARG A 63 8.39 1.88 -23.37
N GLU A 64 7.24 2.12 -22.75
CA GLU A 64 5.93 1.80 -23.33
C GLU A 64 5.67 2.60 -24.61
N LEU A 65 5.96 3.90 -24.58
CA LEU A 65 5.81 4.78 -25.75
C LEU A 65 6.74 4.35 -26.89
N ALA A 66 8.00 4.04 -26.60
CA ALA A 66 8.96 3.54 -27.59
C ALA A 66 8.52 2.19 -28.19
N ALA A 67 7.78 1.38 -27.43
CA ALA A 67 7.20 0.12 -27.89
C ALA A 67 5.83 0.27 -28.57
N GLY A 68 5.33 1.50 -28.76
CA GLY A 68 4.02 1.76 -29.36
C GLY A 68 2.83 1.33 -28.49
N ARG A 69 3.05 1.09 -27.19
CA ARG A 69 2.00 0.72 -26.24
C ARG A 69 1.42 1.96 -25.55
N GLY A 70 0.14 1.88 -25.20
CA GLY A 70 -0.54 2.92 -24.44
C GLY A 70 -0.16 2.92 -22.96
N PHE A 71 -0.15 4.10 -22.35
CA PHE A 71 0.03 4.26 -20.91
C PHE A 71 -1.34 4.41 -20.24
N PHE A 72 -1.67 3.51 -19.31
CA PHE A 72 -2.93 3.56 -18.55
C PHE A 72 -2.69 4.09 -17.12
N PRO A 73 -3.65 4.81 -16.52
CA PRO A 73 -3.52 5.33 -15.15
C PRO A 73 -3.15 4.26 -14.12
N ASP A 74 -3.65 3.04 -14.28
CA ASP A 74 -3.36 1.92 -13.37
C ASP A 74 -1.89 1.51 -13.35
N HIS A 75 -1.12 1.83 -14.41
CA HIS A 75 0.31 1.61 -14.39
C HIS A 75 0.99 2.41 -13.27
N ALA A 76 0.50 3.60 -12.94
CA ALA A 76 1.07 4.41 -11.85
C ALA A 76 0.97 3.69 -10.49
N ASN A 77 -0.06 2.87 -10.27
CA ASN A 77 -0.21 2.11 -9.03
C ASN A 77 0.93 1.09 -8.81
N MET A 78 1.56 0.60 -9.89
CA MET A 78 2.70 -0.31 -9.81
C MET A 78 3.94 0.34 -9.19
N PHE A 79 4.03 1.68 -9.27
CA PHE A 79 5.17 2.48 -8.81
C PHE A 79 4.89 3.20 -7.49
N LEU A 80 3.78 2.87 -6.81
CA LEU A 80 3.49 3.35 -5.46
C LEU A 80 4.24 2.50 -4.43
N MET A 81 5.16 3.14 -3.72
CA MET A 81 6.09 2.51 -2.78
C MET A 81 5.78 2.93 -1.34
N PRO A 82 5.71 2.00 -0.37
CA PRO A 82 5.46 2.31 1.05
C PRO A 82 6.72 2.87 1.73
N VAL A 83 7.25 3.97 1.20
CA VAL A 83 8.50 4.62 1.65
C VAL A 83 8.26 5.99 2.26
N GLY A 84 7.01 6.44 2.33
CA GLY A 84 6.64 7.72 2.94
C GLY A 84 6.66 7.68 4.46
N GLU A 85 5.94 8.65 5.04
CA GLU A 85 5.71 8.80 6.48
C GLU A 85 5.19 7.50 7.11
N VAL A 86 5.70 7.17 8.30
CA VAL A 86 5.21 6.05 9.11
C VAL A 86 4.02 6.53 9.95
N LEU A 87 2.86 5.92 9.74
CA LEU A 87 1.61 6.26 10.41
C LEU A 87 1.34 5.38 11.65
N ALA A 88 1.84 4.15 11.61
CA ALA A 88 1.82 3.22 12.74
C ALA A 88 3.00 2.25 12.62
N GLU A 89 3.57 1.84 13.75
CA GLU A 89 4.67 0.85 13.80
C GLU A 89 4.52 -0.03 15.05
N ALA A 90 4.83 -1.33 14.93
CA ALA A 90 5.09 -2.18 16.08
C ALA A 90 6.03 -3.35 15.74
N GLY A 91 6.72 -3.88 16.76
CA GLY A 91 7.61 -5.04 16.62
C GLY A 91 6.93 -6.42 16.63
N ALA A 92 5.60 -6.46 16.74
CA ALA A 92 4.82 -7.70 16.73
C ALA A 92 3.48 -7.47 16.05
N LEU A 93 2.94 -8.51 15.41
CA LEU A 93 1.69 -8.42 14.65
C LEU A 93 0.51 -7.99 15.53
N ASP A 94 0.36 -8.58 16.72
CA ASP A 94 -0.75 -8.23 17.61
C ASP A 94 -0.66 -6.78 18.09
N ALA A 95 0.53 -6.34 18.51
CA ALA A 95 0.76 -4.95 18.89
C ALA A 95 0.51 -3.99 17.71
N PHE A 96 0.86 -4.39 16.48
CA PHE A 96 0.57 -3.61 15.29
C PHE A 96 -0.94 -3.52 15.02
N CYS A 97 -1.67 -4.62 15.17
CA CYS A 97 -3.13 -4.61 15.04
C CYS A 97 -3.78 -3.69 16.07
N GLU A 98 -3.29 -3.66 17.32
CA GLU A 98 -3.78 -2.71 18.32
C GLU A 98 -3.45 -1.26 17.95
N ALA A 99 -2.24 -1.00 17.45
CA ALA A 99 -1.86 0.33 16.96
C ALA A 99 -2.79 0.80 15.82
N LEU A 100 -3.15 -0.10 14.89
CA LEU A 100 -4.12 0.21 13.83
C LEU A 100 -5.50 0.57 14.39
N ARG A 101 -5.97 -0.11 15.44
CA ARG A 101 -7.26 0.20 16.11
C ARG A 101 -7.28 1.56 16.81
N GLN A 102 -6.13 2.02 17.28
CA GLN A 102 -5.99 3.33 17.92
C GLN A 102 -5.73 4.46 16.92
N LEU A 103 -5.23 4.13 15.73
CA LEU A 103 -4.97 5.10 14.67
C LEU A 103 -6.28 5.79 14.25
N ALA A 104 -6.21 7.12 14.09
CA ALA A 104 -7.25 7.89 13.42
C ALA A 104 -7.30 7.47 11.94
N TRP A 105 -8.26 6.58 11.63
CA TRP A 105 -8.38 5.97 10.31
C TRP A 105 -8.97 6.96 9.30
N ASP A 106 -8.34 7.08 8.14
CA ASP A 106 -8.89 7.85 7.03
C ASP A 106 -9.97 7.01 6.33
N PRO A 107 -11.21 7.51 6.18
CA PRO A 107 -12.28 6.80 5.47
C PRO A 107 -11.96 6.45 4.01
N GLY A 108 -10.95 7.08 3.42
CA GLY A 108 -10.44 6.79 2.09
C GLY A 108 -9.55 5.54 1.98
N TRP A 109 -9.20 4.88 3.10
CA TRP A 109 -8.31 3.70 3.12
C TRP A 109 -9.03 2.37 3.20
#